data_AF-A0A3N5JWD6-F1
#
_entry.id   AF-A0A3N5JWD6-F1
#
_cell.length_a   1.000
_cell.length_b   1.000
_cell.length_c   1.000
_cell.angle_alpha   90.00
_cell.angle_beta   90.00
_cell.angle_gamma   90.00
#
_symmetry.space_group_name_H-M   'P 1'
#
loop_
_entity.id
_entity.type
_entity.pdbx_description
1 polymer ?
#
loop_
_entity_poly.entity_id
_entity_poly.type
_entity_poly.pdbx_seq_one_letter_code
_entity_poly.pdbx_strand_id
1 'polypeptide(L)'
;MMKNGDLVNRAWKIAVLLLLGTLSFAQQRNAVVQPFRKMIHPEQSRKSAPVNRDTVRILAVMVEFQTDADEQTTGNGKFLMTAPASPMIDPAPHDSLYFDHKIQFVENYFRKVSNGKLTLTGNVYGQTKRITLSKPMKSYSPPTSTNDNRNLAALAEETWQIADSLFPEMNVQQYDAFVIFHAGIGRDIDLISSLGFNPTPYDIPSLYFDSTAFASALGQTSFQGFGRGRIKNTIILPETESRDLPANEGFQTYQFSINGLFAASLGSFLGLPDLFNTKTGSTGIGQFGLMDGASIFAYNGIFPPEPNAWEKMFLGWLTPVPVEHSRSNLSVPAAGFHDPSVPDTVYKIPISSSEYFLVENRNRNPLGTGLDMEFAGSDGATFRRHFNQDTAGFRYYDVSGIHGSLVDVSSYDWALIGETDGTGKFDGGGILIWHIDENVVR
;
A
#
# COMPACT_ATOMS: atom_id res chain seq x y z
N MET A 1 19.75 -16.22 -73.32
CA MET A 1 18.72 -15.98 -74.34
C MET A 1 17.36 -16.17 -73.66
N MET A 2 16.58 -15.08 -73.50
CA MET A 2 15.11 -14.94 -73.35
C MET A 2 14.28 -16.21 -73.02
N LYS A 3 13.23 -16.23 -72.18
CA LYS A 3 12.27 -15.21 -71.72
C LYS A 3 11.27 -15.86 -70.73
N ASN A 4 10.74 -15.02 -69.82
CA ASN A 4 9.35 -14.88 -69.34
C ASN A 4 8.56 -16.00 -68.61
N GLY A 5 7.97 -15.59 -67.48
CA GLY A 5 6.90 -16.21 -66.69
C GLY A 5 7.42 -16.66 -65.32
N ASP A 6 7.20 -16.00 -64.18
CA ASP A 6 5.96 -15.38 -63.70
C ASP A 6 6.21 -14.13 -62.86
N LEU A 7 5.59 -13.04 -63.31
CA LEU A 7 5.42 -11.76 -62.65
C LEU A 7 4.03 -11.72 -62.00
N VAL A 8 3.78 -12.55 -60.99
CA VAL A 8 2.58 -12.43 -60.12
C VAL A 8 2.89 -12.95 -58.72
N ASN A 9 3.70 -12.24 -57.92
CA ASN A 9 3.59 -12.28 -56.44
C ASN A 9 4.44 -11.24 -55.67
N ARG A 10 4.72 -10.09 -56.27
CA ARG A 10 5.41 -8.98 -55.59
C ARG A 10 4.66 -7.66 -55.82
N ALA A 11 3.49 -7.53 -55.22
CA ALA A 11 2.69 -6.30 -55.30
C ALA A 11 1.81 -6.04 -54.06
N TRP A 12 2.17 -6.54 -52.87
CA TRP A 12 1.36 -6.33 -51.65
C TRP A 12 2.17 -6.01 -50.39
N LYS A 13 3.28 -5.28 -50.53
CA LYS A 13 3.90 -4.54 -49.42
C LYS A 13 4.49 -3.26 -50.00
N ILE A 14 4.19 -2.12 -49.38
CA ILE A 14 4.57 -0.73 -49.77
C ILE A 14 3.53 -0.05 -50.68
N ALA A 15 2.47 0.48 -50.07
CA ALA A 15 1.77 1.71 -50.50
C ALA A 15 0.53 1.98 -49.62
N VAL A 16 0.72 2.32 -48.34
CA VAL A 16 -0.23 3.20 -47.62
C VAL A 16 0.59 4.06 -46.65
N LEU A 17 1.29 5.03 -47.21
CA LEU A 17 1.87 6.17 -46.49
C LEU A 17 1.66 7.38 -47.38
N LEU A 18 1.09 8.43 -46.79
CA LEU A 18 0.79 9.76 -47.35
C LEU A 18 -0.52 9.90 -48.11
N LEU A 19 -1.59 10.28 -47.40
CA LEU A 19 -2.21 11.61 -47.54
C LEU A 19 -3.47 11.67 -46.67
N LEU A 20 -3.38 12.38 -45.55
CA LEU A 20 -4.40 13.29 -45.00
C LEU A 20 -3.79 13.95 -43.76
N GLY A 21 -3.01 14.99 -44.02
CA GLY A 21 -2.69 15.97 -42.99
C GLY A 21 -3.85 16.95 -42.86
N THR A 22 -4.34 17.14 -41.65
CA THR A 22 -4.53 18.45 -41.01
C THR A 22 -5.04 18.26 -39.58
N LEU A 23 -4.54 19.13 -38.69
CA LEU A 23 -4.94 19.38 -37.30
C LEU A 23 -4.32 18.49 -36.21
N SER A 24 -3.07 18.85 -35.92
CA SER A 24 -2.43 18.98 -34.61
C SER A 24 -3.39 18.99 -33.42
N PHE A 25 -3.29 17.95 -32.58
CA PHE A 25 -2.91 18.01 -31.16
C PHE A 25 -2.65 16.54 -30.77
N ALA A 26 -1.40 16.09 -30.96
CA ALA A 26 -0.96 14.81 -30.42
C ALA A 26 -0.84 14.98 -28.90
N GLN A 27 -1.94 14.71 -28.19
CA GLN A 27 -1.92 14.51 -26.76
C GLN A 27 -1.01 13.29 -26.52
N GLN A 28 0.16 13.51 -25.93
CA GLN A 28 1.03 12.47 -25.39
C GLN A 28 0.16 11.52 -24.56
N ARG A 29 -0.21 10.38 -25.14
CA ARG A 29 -0.80 9.29 -24.37
C ARG A 29 0.37 8.65 -23.64
N ASN A 30 0.71 9.20 -22.48
CA ASN A 30 1.41 8.45 -21.46
C ASN A 30 0.62 7.16 -21.28
N ALA A 31 1.22 6.02 -21.59
CA ALA A 31 0.68 4.73 -21.21
C ALA A 31 0.69 4.73 -19.68
N VAL A 32 -0.43 5.10 -19.07
CA VAL A 32 -0.62 4.98 -17.63
C VAL A 32 -0.55 3.49 -17.35
N VAL A 33 0.56 3.04 -16.78
CA VAL A 33 0.59 1.76 -16.07
C VAL A 33 -0.44 1.93 -14.96
N GLN A 34 -1.61 1.34 -15.16
CA GLN A 34 -2.68 1.32 -14.18
C GLN A 34 -2.33 0.19 -13.22
N PRO A 35 -1.81 0.45 -12.00
CA PRO A 35 -1.55 -0.61 -11.01
C PRO A 35 -2.84 -1.35 -10.59
N PHE A 36 -4.00 -0.87 -11.03
CA PHE A 36 -5.32 -1.07 -10.46
C PHE A 36 -6.04 -2.37 -10.82
N ARG A 37 -5.36 -3.40 -11.34
CA ARG A 37 -6.08 -4.65 -11.67
C ARG A 37 -5.90 -5.78 -10.68
N LYS A 38 -4.79 -5.82 -9.95
CA LYS A 38 -4.46 -6.98 -9.13
C LYS A 38 -3.33 -6.66 -8.14
N MET A 39 -3.63 -6.76 -6.85
CA MET A 39 -2.61 -6.89 -5.80
C MET A 39 -2.22 -8.37 -5.68
N ILE A 40 -0.92 -8.65 -5.50
CA ILE A 40 -0.44 -10.00 -5.19
C ILE A 40 -0.21 -10.07 -3.69
N HIS A 41 -1.27 -10.33 -2.95
CA HIS A 41 -1.20 -10.54 -1.50
C HIS A 41 -1.53 -12.00 -1.19
N PRO A 42 -0.64 -12.73 -0.50
CA PRO A 42 -0.98 -14.05 0.02
C PRO A 42 -2.21 -13.96 0.93
N GLU A 43 -3.14 -14.88 0.75
CA GLU A 43 -4.48 -14.85 1.35
C GLU A 43 -4.48 -14.60 2.87
N GLN A 44 -4.99 -13.43 3.31
CA GLN A 44 -5.33 -13.15 4.71
C GLN A 44 -6.85 -13.09 4.90
N SER A 45 -7.55 -14.12 4.41
CA SER A 45 -9.02 -14.17 4.35
C SER A 45 -9.73 -14.36 5.70
N ARG A 46 -9.02 -14.23 6.83
CA ARG A 46 -9.60 -14.45 8.16
C ARG A 46 -9.41 -13.23 9.05
N LYS A 47 -10.55 -12.65 9.42
CA LYS A 47 -10.72 -11.77 10.58
C LYS A 47 -10.05 -12.40 11.80
N SER A 48 -9.15 -11.66 12.45
CA SER A 48 -8.65 -12.01 13.78
C SER A 48 -9.35 -11.16 14.84
N ALA A 49 -9.25 -11.52 16.11
CA ALA A 49 -9.81 -10.68 17.16
C ALA A 49 -9.09 -9.32 17.15
N PRO A 50 -9.81 -8.19 17.23
CA PRO A 50 -9.18 -6.88 17.17
C PRO A 50 -8.17 -6.73 18.30
N VAL A 51 -7.01 -6.14 17.99
CA VAL A 51 -6.01 -5.80 19.00
C VAL A 51 -6.56 -4.66 19.85
N ASN A 52 -7.12 -5.00 21.01
CA ASN A 52 -7.71 -4.03 21.94
C ASN A 52 -6.60 -3.36 22.78
N ARG A 53 -5.87 -2.43 22.17
CA ARG A 53 -4.85 -1.60 22.82
C ARG A 53 -4.90 -0.17 22.31
N ASP A 54 -4.79 0.77 23.23
CA ASP A 54 -4.70 2.20 22.92
C ASP A 54 -3.28 2.59 22.42
N THR A 55 -2.29 1.73 22.64
CA THR A 55 -0.91 1.92 22.17
C THR A 55 -0.32 0.64 21.60
N VAL A 56 0.29 0.75 20.43
CA VAL A 56 1.05 -0.32 19.75
C VAL A 56 2.46 0.19 19.49
N ARG A 57 3.46 -0.58 19.94
CA ARG A 57 4.87 -0.26 19.74
C ARG A 57 5.45 -1.08 18.59
N ILE A 58 6.04 -0.41 17.61
CA ILE A 58 6.64 -1.02 16.43
C ILE A 58 8.15 -1.21 16.66
N LEU A 59 8.63 -2.44 16.45
CA LEU A 59 10.05 -2.75 16.32
C LEU A 59 10.35 -3.03 14.85
N ALA A 60 11.05 -2.13 14.18
CA ALA A 60 11.48 -2.34 12.79
C ALA A 60 12.97 -2.74 12.72
N VAL A 61 13.33 -3.60 11.79
CA VAL A 61 14.72 -3.91 11.43
C VAL A 61 14.91 -3.81 9.92
N MET A 62 16.14 -3.47 9.51
CA MET A 62 16.53 -3.40 8.10
C MET A 62 17.34 -4.64 7.72
N VAL A 63 16.95 -5.27 6.62
CA VAL A 63 17.52 -6.53 6.14
C VAL A 63 18.01 -6.40 4.71
N GLU A 64 19.22 -6.89 4.46
CA GLU A 64 19.83 -7.06 3.16
C GLU A 64 20.13 -8.54 2.89
N PHE A 65 20.38 -8.86 1.63
CA PHE A 65 20.72 -10.20 1.17
C PHE A 65 22.21 -10.32 0.83
N GLN A 66 22.66 -11.54 0.58
CA GLN A 66 23.95 -11.73 -0.09
C GLN A 66 23.92 -11.10 -1.48
N THR A 67 25.01 -10.45 -1.86
CA THR A 67 25.11 -9.81 -3.17
C THR A 67 25.15 -10.84 -4.29
N ASP A 68 24.32 -10.62 -5.30
CA ASP A 68 24.32 -11.38 -6.55
C ASP A 68 24.13 -10.45 -7.75
N ALA A 69 23.95 -11.06 -8.94
CA ALA A 69 23.59 -10.37 -10.17
C ALA A 69 22.42 -11.10 -10.87
N ASP A 70 21.50 -11.69 -10.10
CA ASP A 70 20.35 -12.40 -10.66
C ASP A 70 19.32 -11.39 -11.19
N GLU A 71 19.27 -11.24 -12.52
CA GLU A 71 18.35 -10.32 -13.21
C GLU A 71 16.86 -10.65 -13.00
N GLN A 72 16.54 -11.80 -12.41
CA GLN A 72 15.16 -12.16 -12.04
C GLN A 72 14.73 -11.60 -10.68
N THR A 73 15.61 -10.83 -10.03
CA THR A 73 15.35 -9.97 -8.87
C THR A 73 15.80 -8.53 -9.17
N THR A 74 15.21 -7.54 -8.50
CA THR A 74 15.61 -6.15 -8.65
C THR A 74 16.76 -5.80 -7.71
N GLY A 75 17.78 -5.13 -8.27
CA GLY A 75 18.96 -4.71 -7.52
C GLY A 75 19.96 -5.85 -7.32
N ASN A 76 20.83 -5.73 -6.31
CA ASN A 76 21.88 -6.71 -6.01
C ASN A 76 21.79 -7.23 -4.57
N GLY A 77 20.61 -7.13 -3.96
CA GLY A 77 20.36 -7.50 -2.55
C GLY A 77 20.78 -6.46 -1.51
N LYS A 78 21.20 -5.25 -1.92
CA LYS A 78 21.57 -4.14 -1.02
C LYS A 78 20.61 -2.96 -1.18
N PHE A 79 20.43 -2.19 -0.11
CA PHE A 79 19.56 -1.02 -0.14
C PHE A 79 20.12 0.07 -1.07
N LEU A 80 19.22 0.85 -1.65
CA LEU A 80 19.56 1.96 -2.52
C LEU A 80 20.08 3.14 -1.69
N MET A 81 21.37 3.40 -1.78
CA MET A 81 22.05 4.48 -1.04
C MET A 81 22.32 5.73 -1.87
N THR A 82 22.29 5.62 -3.19
CA THR A 82 22.63 6.72 -4.09
C THR A 82 21.39 7.56 -4.37
N ALA A 83 21.45 8.83 -4.01
CA ALA A 83 20.37 9.79 -4.28
C ALA A 83 20.05 9.88 -5.78
N PRO A 84 18.77 10.03 -6.15
CA PRO A 84 18.37 10.17 -7.55
C PRO A 84 18.85 11.49 -8.15
N ALA A 85 19.02 11.52 -9.48
CA ALA A 85 19.43 12.72 -10.20
C ALA A 85 18.34 13.81 -10.26
N SER A 86 17.08 13.41 -10.09
CA SER A 86 15.91 14.30 -10.14
C SER A 86 15.09 14.16 -8.86
N PRO A 87 14.43 15.24 -8.39
CA PRO A 87 13.51 15.17 -7.27
C PRO A 87 12.39 14.14 -7.52
N MET A 88 12.09 13.33 -6.51
CA MET A 88 11.03 12.33 -6.51
C MET A 88 10.51 12.11 -5.09
N ILE A 89 9.35 11.47 -4.97
CA ILE A 89 8.92 10.92 -3.68
C ILE A 89 9.86 9.82 -3.23
N ASP A 90 10.01 9.67 -1.92
CA ASP A 90 10.81 8.60 -1.32
C ASP A 90 12.21 8.43 -1.93
N PRO A 91 13.00 9.52 -2.02
CA PRO A 91 14.33 9.44 -2.60
C PRO A 91 15.30 8.70 -1.66
N ALA A 92 16.23 7.95 -2.26
CA ALA A 92 17.40 7.45 -1.57
C ALA A 92 18.23 8.58 -0.92
N PRO A 93 19.00 8.31 0.16
CA PRO A 93 19.33 6.99 0.70
C PRO A 93 18.19 6.30 1.46
N HIS A 94 17.98 5.01 1.21
CA HIS A 94 17.08 4.15 1.99
C HIS A 94 17.82 3.58 3.21
N ASP A 95 18.07 4.46 4.17
CA ASP A 95 18.66 4.15 5.46
C ASP A 95 17.60 4.13 6.59
N SER A 96 18.06 4.10 7.84
CA SER A 96 17.16 4.08 9.00
C SER A 96 16.31 5.34 9.10
N LEU A 97 16.82 6.51 8.71
CA LEU A 97 16.06 7.75 8.73
C LEU A 97 14.92 7.70 7.71
N TYR A 98 15.18 7.19 6.51
CA TYR A 98 14.14 6.95 5.51
C TYR A 98 13.00 6.07 6.06
N PHE A 99 13.32 4.96 6.72
CA PHE A 99 12.31 4.07 7.30
C PHE A 99 11.67 4.63 8.57
N ASP A 100 12.36 5.46 9.37
CA ASP A 100 11.76 6.20 10.48
C ASP A 100 10.68 7.17 9.96
N HIS A 101 10.86 7.79 8.79
CA HIS A 101 9.80 8.58 8.15
C HIS A 101 8.57 7.72 7.77
N LYS A 102 8.77 6.45 7.37
CA LYS A 102 7.66 5.51 7.09
C LYS A 102 6.88 5.16 8.34
N ILE A 103 7.59 4.98 9.46
CA ILE A 103 6.98 4.76 10.76
C ILE A 103 6.21 6.03 11.19
N GLN A 104 6.82 7.22 11.06
CA GLN A 104 6.16 8.48 11.37
C GLN A 104 4.87 8.69 10.56
N PHE A 105 4.86 8.30 9.28
CA PHE A 105 3.65 8.34 8.47
C PHE A 105 2.52 7.51 9.07
N VAL A 106 2.77 6.25 9.43
CA VAL A 106 1.73 5.39 10.00
C VAL A 106 1.32 5.83 11.40
N GLU A 107 2.24 6.39 12.21
CA GLU A 107 1.89 7.02 13.49
C GLU A 107 0.87 8.15 13.31
N ASN A 108 1.13 9.05 12.35
CA ASN A 108 0.23 10.15 12.06
C ASN A 108 -1.09 9.69 11.43
N TYR A 109 -1.04 8.71 10.53
CA TYR A 109 -2.22 8.11 9.90
C TYR A 109 -3.15 7.53 10.95
N PHE A 110 -2.68 6.55 11.73
CA PHE A 110 -3.51 5.85 12.71
C PHE A 110 -4.00 6.76 13.83
N ARG A 111 -3.22 7.77 14.24
CA ARG A 111 -3.68 8.78 15.21
C ARG A 111 -4.89 9.56 14.67
N LYS A 112 -4.87 9.99 13.41
CA LYS A 112 -5.98 10.76 12.81
C LYS A 112 -7.20 9.90 12.54
N VAL A 113 -7.03 8.77 11.83
CA VAL A 113 -8.18 7.96 11.37
C VAL A 113 -8.89 7.23 12.51
N SER A 114 -8.24 7.08 13.67
CA SER A 114 -8.84 6.56 14.90
C SER A 114 -9.40 7.64 15.83
N ASN A 115 -9.31 8.92 15.46
CA ASN A 115 -9.61 10.07 16.32
C ASN A 115 -8.90 9.99 17.68
N GLY A 116 -7.61 9.62 17.66
CA GLY A 116 -6.75 9.52 18.85
C GLY A 116 -6.95 8.26 19.70
N LYS A 117 -7.82 7.32 19.30
CA LYS A 117 -8.06 6.07 20.04
C LYS A 117 -6.92 5.06 19.91
N LEU A 118 -6.11 5.17 18.86
CA LEU A 118 -4.91 4.37 18.68
C LEU A 118 -3.70 5.28 18.56
N THR A 119 -2.69 5.02 19.39
CA THR A 119 -1.36 5.59 19.28
C THR A 119 -0.39 4.52 18.79
N LEU A 120 0.29 4.78 17.66
CA LEU A 120 1.45 3.99 17.27
C LEU A 120 2.72 4.75 17.70
N THR A 121 3.75 4.01 18.08
CA THR A 121 5.09 4.55 18.29
C THR A 121 6.12 3.55 17.78
N GLY A 122 7.19 3.97 17.13
CA GLY A 122 8.25 3.04 16.76
C GLY A 122 9.53 3.69 16.30
N ASN A 123 10.49 2.84 15.98
CA ASN A 123 11.75 3.24 15.37
C ASN A 123 12.38 2.04 14.65
N VAL A 124 13.30 2.33 13.74
CA VAL A 124 14.22 1.34 13.21
C VAL A 124 15.27 1.01 14.25
N TYR A 125 15.32 -0.24 14.69
CA TYR A 125 16.30 -0.72 15.65
C TYR A 125 17.68 -0.86 14.99
N GLY A 126 18.71 -0.52 15.74
CA GLY A 126 20.09 -0.71 15.31
C GLY A 126 20.61 0.36 14.34
N GLN A 127 19.80 1.34 13.92
CA GLN A 127 20.03 2.58 13.12
C GLN A 127 21.22 2.62 12.13
N THR A 128 22.42 2.25 12.56
CA THR A 128 23.65 2.16 11.76
C THR A 128 23.98 0.75 11.27
N LYS A 129 23.30 -0.29 11.78
CA LYS A 129 23.53 -1.70 11.43
C LYS A 129 22.39 -2.25 10.59
N ARG A 130 22.75 -2.95 9.50
CA ARG A 130 21.84 -3.73 8.67
C ARG A 130 22.06 -5.22 8.96
N ILE A 131 20.99 -5.99 9.02
CA ILE A 131 21.06 -7.46 9.10
C ILE A 131 21.34 -7.96 7.69
N THR A 132 22.34 -8.82 7.51
CA THR A 132 22.58 -9.48 6.22
C THR A 132 22.20 -10.96 6.33
N LEU A 133 21.23 -11.40 5.54
CA LEU A 133 20.82 -12.80 5.48
C LEU A 133 21.86 -13.66 4.76
N SER A 134 21.86 -14.96 5.03
CA SER A 134 22.86 -15.91 4.54
C SER A 134 22.75 -16.24 3.06
N LYS A 135 21.61 -15.94 2.41
CA LYS A 135 21.36 -16.26 1.00
C LYS A 135 21.04 -15.01 0.17
N PRO A 136 21.13 -15.11 -1.16
CA PRO A 136 20.63 -14.07 -2.05
C PRO A 136 19.09 -14.00 -2.07
N MET A 137 18.54 -12.84 -2.46
CA MET A 137 17.11 -12.49 -2.33
C MET A 137 16.16 -13.57 -2.85
N LYS A 138 16.43 -14.08 -4.07
CA LYS A 138 15.63 -15.11 -4.73
C LYS A 138 15.38 -16.35 -3.88
N SER A 139 16.31 -16.71 -2.99
CA SER A 139 16.18 -17.87 -2.11
C SER A 139 15.06 -17.73 -1.08
N TYR A 140 14.64 -16.50 -0.79
CA TYR A 140 13.55 -16.19 0.14
C TYR A 140 12.23 -15.87 -0.55
N SER A 141 12.23 -15.70 -1.87
CA SER A 141 11.01 -15.44 -2.62
C SER A 141 10.07 -16.65 -2.59
N PRO A 142 8.77 -16.45 -2.33
CA PRO A 142 7.79 -17.51 -2.48
C PRO A 142 7.50 -17.75 -3.98
N PRO A 143 7.05 -18.96 -4.36
CA PRO A 143 6.57 -19.23 -5.71
C PRO A 143 5.44 -18.28 -6.13
N THR A 144 5.31 -18.01 -7.42
CA THR A 144 4.27 -17.10 -7.96
C THR A 144 2.92 -17.78 -8.19
N SER A 145 2.89 -19.11 -8.23
CA SER A 145 1.70 -19.91 -8.60
C SER A 145 1.01 -20.59 -7.42
N THR A 146 1.54 -20.45 -6.20
CA THR A 146 1.02 -21.09 -5.00
C THR A 146 1.02 -20.11 -3.83
N ASN A 147 0.19 -20.37 -2.81
CA ASN A 147 0.19 -19.63 -1.54
C ASN A 147 1.27 -20.16 -0.57
N ASP A 148 2.37 -20.69 -1.09
CA ASP A 148 3.44 -21.30 -0.28
C ASP A 148 4.42 -20.24 0.23
N ASN A 149 4.20 -19.82 1.47
CA ASN A 149 5.00 -18.76 2.11
C ASN A 149 6.17 -19.31 2.95
N ARG A 150 6.60 -20.56 2.76
CA ARG A 150 7.74 -21.17 3.49
C ARG A 150 9.02 -20.34 3.42
N ASN A 151 9.34 -19.83 2.23
CA ASN A 151 10.58 -19.06 2.04
C ASN A 151 10.52 -17.69 2.72
N LEU A 152 9.35 -17.04 2.77
CA LEU A 152 9.14 -15.82 3.54
C LEU A 152 9.17 -16.06 5.05
N ALA A 153 8.62 -17.17 5.52
CA ALA A 153 8.72 -17.54 6.92
C ALA A 153 10.18 -17.81 7.33
N ALA A 154 10.97 -18.42 6.44
CA ALA A 154 12.43 -18.59 6.62
C ALA A 154 13.19 -17.25 6.64
N LEU A 155 12.78 -16.26 5.82
CA LEU A 155 13.31 -14.89 5.87
C LEU A 155 13.09 -14.28 7.26
N ALA A 156 11.85 -14.35 7.76
CA ALA A 156 11.50 -13.82 9.08
C ALA A 156 12.26 -14.55 10.20
N GLU A 157 12.29 -15.89 10.17
CA GLU A 157 13.01 -16.70 11.16
C GLU A 157 14.49 -16.32 11.24
N GLU A 158 15.18 -16.30 10.10
CA GLU A 158 16.60 -15.97 10.05
C GLU A 158 16.87 -14.53 10.47
N THR A 159 16.02 -13.59 10.06
CA THR A 159 16.11 -12.18 10.47
C THR A 159 16.09 -12.06 11.98
N TRP A 160 15.09 -12.65 12.64
CA TRP A 160 14.94 -12.52 14.09
C TRP A 160 16.03 -13.28 14.86
N GLN A 161 16.53 -14.42 14.34
CA GLN A 161 17.69 -15.12 14.92
C GLN A 161 18.97 -14.27 14.87
N ILE A 162 19.22 -13.59 13.74
CA ILE A 162 20.37 -12.69 13.61
C ILE A 162 20.17 -11.46 14.47
N ALA A 163 18.96 -10.88 14.51
CA ALA A 163 18.65 -9.71 15.32
C ALA A 163 18.91 -9.98 16.82
N ASP A 164 18.46 -11.13 17.34
CA ASP A 164 18.74 -11.57 18.72
C ASP A 164 20.24 -11.64 19.03
N SER A 165 21.05 -12.02 18.05
CA SER A 165 22.50 -12.15 18.19
C SER A 165 23.22 -10.81 18.04
N LEU A 166 22.77 -9.97 17.11
CA LEU A 166 23.39 -8.70 16.75
C LEU A 166 23.04 -7.57 17.73
N PHE A 167 21.89 -7.69 18.39
CA PHE A 167 21.33 -6.70 19.29
C PHE A 167 20.96 -7.33 20.65
N PRO A 168 21.94 -7.72 21.47
CA PRO A 168 21.67 -8.40 22.75
C PRO A 168 20.87 -7.55 23.75
N GLU A 169 20.90 -6.23 23.61
CA GLU A 169 20.13 -5.27 24.44
C GLU A 169 18.69 -5.07 23.96
N MET A 170 18.30 -5.64 22.81
CA MET A 170 16.98 -5.48 22.24
C MET A 170 15.92 -6.18 23.09
N ASN A 171 15.15 -5.39 23.83
CA ASN A 171 14.06 -5.91 24.65
C ASN A 171 12.76 -6.04 23.85
N VAL A 172 12.64 -7.15 23.11
CA VAL A 172 11.46 -7.45 22.27
C VAL A 172 10.13 -7.49 23.05
N GLN A 173 10.15 -7.61 24.38
CA GLN A 173 8.93 -7.61 25.21
C GLN A 173 8.24 -6.25 25.30
N GLN A 174 8.94 -5.17 24.92
CA GLN A 174 8.36 -3.83 24.93
C GLN A 174 7.55 -3.52 23.67
N TYR A 175 7.62 -4.38 22.65
CA TYR A 175 7.06 -4.15 21.33
C TYR A 175 5.90 -5.11 21.03
N ASP A 176 5.01 -4.68 20.15
CA ASP A 176 3.78 -5.37 19.79
C ASP A 176 3.79 -5.82 18.33
N ALA A 177 4.21 -4.92 17.43
CA ALA A 177 4.28 -5.14 15.98
C ALA A 177 5.74 -5.20 15.54
N PHE A 178 6.09 -6.25 14.80
CA PHE A 178 7.47 -6.50 14.36
C PHE A 178 7.56 -6.32 12.85
N VAL A 179 8.45 -5.46 12.38
CA VAL A 179 8.55 -5.06 10.97
C VAL A 179 9.94 -5.38 10.44
N ILE A 180 9.98 -5.97 9.25
CA ILE A 180 11.18 -6.18 8.47
C ILE A 180 11.07 -5.34 7.21
N PHE A 181 11.94 -4.34 7.09
CA PHE A 181 12.19 -3.67 5.82
C PHE A 181 13.31 -4.40 5.09
N HIS A 182 13.08 -4.88 3.87
CA HIS A 182 14.10 -5.57 3.08
C HIS A 182 14.60 -4.71 1.92
N ALA A 183 15.87 -4.87 1.56
CA ALA A 183 16.43 -4.26 0.35
C ALA A 183 15.74 -4.78 -0.92
N GLY A 184 15.71 -3.96 -1.97
CA GLY A 184 15.06 -4.27 -3.24
C GLY A 184 13.60 -3.88 -3.30
N ILE A 185 13.05 -4.01 -4.51
CA ILE A 185 11.67 -3.63 -4.82
C ILE A 185 10.72 -4.75 -4.42
N GLY A 186 9.50 -4.39 -4.01
CA GLY A 186 8.45 -5.37 -3.73
C GLY A 186 7.74 -5.89 -4.97
N ARG A 187 7.24 -7.12 -4.84
CA ARG A 187 6.47 -7.82 -5.88
C ARG A 187 4.96 -7.54 -5.76
N ASP A 188 4.59 -6.34 -5.28
CA ASP A 188 3.22 -6.01 -4.87
C ASP A 188 2.35 -5.45 -6.01
N ILE A 189 2.98 -4.96 -7.08
CA ILE A 189 2.33 -4.43 -8.29
C ILE A 189 2.27 -5.50 -9.39
N ASP A 190 1.09 -5.70 -9.98
CA ASP A 190 0.89 -6.60 -11.11
C ASP A 190 1.46 -6.04 -12.43
N LEU A 191 2.73 -6.40 -12.67
CA LEU A 191 3.43 -6.13 -13.93
C LEU A 191 2.97 -7.03 -15.07
N ILE A 192 2.40 -8.21 -14.81
CA ILE A 192 1.98 -9.13 -15.88
C ILE A 192 0.78 -8.55 -16.63
N SER A 193 -0.22 -8.05 -15.91
CA SER A 193 -1.37 -7.40 -16.55
C SER A 193 -0.99 -6.14 -17.33
N SER A 194 0.09 -5.47 -16.91
CA SER A 194 0.52 -4.19 -17.49
C SER A 194 1.52 -4.34 -18.64
N LEU A 195 2.45 -5.27 -18.54
CA LEU A 195 3.59 -5.47 -19.46
C LEU A 195 3.53 -6.80 -20.21
N GLY A 196 2.64 -7.71 -19.85
CA GLY A 196 2.54 -9.08 -20.39
C GLY A 196 3.50 -10.09 -19.74
N PHE A 197 4.42 -9.64 -18.89
CA PHE A 197 5.34 -10.49 -18.12
C PHE A 197 5.81 -9.76 -16.85
N ASN A 198 6.40 -10.49 -15.91
CA ASN A 198 7.09 -9.90 -14.76
C ASN A 198 8.63 -10.07 -14.97
N PRO A 199 9.40 -8.97 -15.11
CA PRO A 199 10.86 -9.04 -15.28
C PRO A 199 11.57 -9.60 -14.05
N THR A 200 11.04 -9.34 -12.86
CA THR A 200 11.66 -9.70 -11.57
C THR A 200 10.73 -10.60 -10.75
N PRO A 201 10.45 -11.82 -11.24
CA PRO A 201 9.49 -12.72 -10.61
C PRO A 201 9.94 -13.21 -9.23
N TYR A 202 11.18 -12.99 -8.81
CA TYR A 202 11.67 -13.39 -7.49
C TYR A 202 11.91 -12.22 -6.52
N ASP A 203 11.38 -11.04 -6.84
CA ASP A 203 11.25 -9.99 -5.83
C ASP A 203 10.38 -10.49 -4.66
N ILE A 204 10.72 -10.04 -3.46
CA ILE A 204 10.01 -10.42 -2.23
C ILE A 204 8.69 -9.63 -2.19
N PRO A 205 7.52 -10.30 -2.10
CA PRO A 205 6.26 -9.58 -1.91
C PRO A 205 6.12 -9.11 -0.45
N SER A 206 5.35 -8.05 -0.25
CA SER A 206 4.91 -7.65 1.07
C SER A 206 3.98 -8.69 1.68
N LEU A 207 4.11 -8.92 2.99
CA LEU A 207 3.25 -9.86 3.71
C LEU A 207 3.22 -9.56 5.21
N TYR A 208 2.04 -9.70 5.80
CA TYR A 208 1.90 -9.84 7.24
C TYR A 208 1.73 -11.32 7.65
N PHE A 209 2.52 -11.75 8.62
CA PHE A 209 2.35 -13.03 9.30
C PHE A 209 1.75 -12.80 10.68
N ASP A 210 0.63 -13.44 10.97
CA ASP A 210 0.20 -13.73 12.34
C ASP A 210 0.71 -15.12 12.77
N SER A 211 0.36 -15.55 13.98
CA SER A 211 0.76 -16.87 14.49
C SER A 211 0.17 -18.02 13.68
N THR A 212 -1.00 -17.85 13.07
CA THR A 212 -1.65 -18.88 12.25
C THR A 212 -0.91 -19.06 10.93
N ALA A 213 -0.59 -17.95 10.26
CA ALA A 213 0.15 -17.92 9.01
C ALA A 213 1.57 -18.48 9.20
N PHE A 214 2.24 -18.16 10.32
CA PHE A 214 3.53 -18.78 10.65
C PHE A 214 3.42 -20.28 10.89
N ALA A 215 2.42 -20.73 11.66
CA ALA A 215 2.23 -22.16 11.92
C ALA A 215 2.02 -22.93 10.61
N SER A 216 1.17 -22.40 9.72
CA SER A 216 0.91 -22.96 8.39
C SER A 216 2.18 -23.00 7.54
N ALA A 217 2.88 -21.87 7.40
CA ALA A 217 4.08 -21.76 6.59
C ALA A 217 5.21 -22.67 7.10
N LEU A 218 5.40 -22.78 8.41
CA LEU A 218 6.46 -23.61 9.00
C LEU A 218 6.07 -25.09 9.17
N GLY A 219 4.85 -25.49 8.76
CA GLY A 219 4.35 -26.86 8.93
C GLY A 219 4.20 -27.27 10.41
N GLN A 220 3.90 -26.31 11.29
CA GLN A 220 3.75 -26.49 12.72
C GLN A 220 2.27 -26.51 13.12
N THR A 221 1.91 -27.27 14.17
CA THR A 221 0.54 -27.28 14.71
C THR A 221 0.16 -25.97 15.41
N SER A 222 1.15 -25.32 16.03
CA SER A 222 1.02 -24.01 16.66
C SER A 222 2.37 -23.31 16.67
N PHE A 223 2.39 -22.05 16.27
CA PHE A 223 3.61 -21.24 16.25
C PHE A 223 3.95 -20.76 17.66
N GLN A 224 5.14 -21.11 18.14
CA GLN A 224 5.59 -20.74 19.49
C GLN A 224 6.16 -19.32 19.56
N GLY A 225 6.52 -18.73 18.42
CA GLY A 225 7.16 -17.42 18.30
C GLY A 225 8.69 -17.49 18.18
N PHE A 226 9.28 -16.50 17.50
CA PHE A 226 10.73 -16.26 17.51
C PHE A 226 11.14 -15.47 18.75
N GLY A 227 12.45 -15.24 18.96
CA GLY A 227 12.91 -14.41 20.09
C GLY A 227 12.52 -14.97 21.45
N ARG A 228 12.69 -16.29 21.64
CA ARG A 228 12.21 -17.04 22.83
C ARG A 228 10.68 -16.99 22.99
N GLY A 229 9.95 -17.07 21.88
CA GLY A 229 8.49 -17.16 21.86
C GLY A 229 7.73 -15.83 21.99
N ARG A 230 8.43 -14.70 21.81
CA ARG A 230 7.87 -13.35 21.98
C ARG A 230 7.43 -12.73 20.67
N ILE A 231 8.14 -13.01 19.59
CA ILE A 231 7.82 -12.49 18.26
C ILE A 231 6.82 -13.45 17.61
N LYS A 232 5.55 -13.06 17.62
CA LYS A 232 4.42 -13.90 17.17
C LYS A 232 3.77 -13.43 15.87
N ASN A 233 4.22 -12.28 15.39
CA ASN A 233 3.79 -11.66 14.16
C ASN A 233 4.99 -11.01 13.46
N THR A 234 4.90 -10.78 12.16
CA THR A 234 5.90 -10.02 11.40
C THR A 234 5.27 -9.41 10.16
N ILE A 235 5.51 -8.13 9.94
CA ILE A 235 5.24 -7.42 8.69
C ILE A 235 6.55 -7.42 7.88
N ILE A 236 6.50 -7.83 6.62
CA ILE A 236 7.60 -7.76 5.66
C ILE A 236 7.23 -6.74 4.60
N LEU A 237 8.08 -5.73 4.40
CA LEU A 237 7.90 -4.66 3.43
C LEU A 237 9.20 -4.40 2.65
N PRO A 238 9.14 -4.02 1.37
CA PRO A 238 10.30 -3.65 0.58
C PRO A 238 10.83 -2.27 0.97
N GLU A 239 12.00 -1.92 0.43
CA GLU A 239 12.53 -0.56 0.57
C GLU A 239 11.71 0.45 -0.23
N THR A 240 11.20 0.03 -1.39
CA THR A 240 10.44 0.88 -2.31
C THR A 240 9.58 0.05 -3.26
N GLU A 241 8.59 0.70 -3.84
CA GLU A 241 7.82 0.22 -4.99
C GLU A 241 8.20 0.97 -6.28
N SER A 242 9.00 2.04 -6.15
CA SER A 242 9.45 2.86 -7.27
C SER A 242 10.38 2.07 -8.18
N ARG A 243 10.12 2.10 -9.48
CA ARG A 243 10.76 1.20 -10.46
C ARG A 243 10.95 1.85 -11.82
N ASP A 244 12.03 1.49 -12.50
CA ASP A 244 12.27 1.86 -13.89
C ASP A 244 11.67 0.80 -14.81
N LEU A 245 10.74 1.22 -15.68
CA LEU A 245 10.13 0.33 -16.68
C LEU A 245 10.49 0.78 -18.10
N PRO A 246 10.57 -0.14 -19.07
CA PRO A 246 10.81 0.20 -20.47
C PRO A 246 9.76 1.19 -20.99
N ALA A 247 10.22 2.22 -21.71
CA ALA A 247 9.38 3.20 -22.40
C ALA A 247 9.67 3.20 -23.91
N ASN A 248 8.95 4.02 -24.69
CA ASN A 248 9.19 4.15 -26.14
C ASN A 248 10.65 4.46 -26.48
N GLU A 249 11.33 5.23 -25.61
CA GLU A 249 12.77 5.48 -25.65
C GLU A 249 13.34 5.31 -24.25
N GLY A 250 14.26 4.35 -24.08
CA GLY A 250 14.94 4.10 -22.81
C GLY A 250 14.02 3.57 -21.70
N PHE A 251 14.20 4.10 -20.49
CA PHE A 251 13.45 3.74 -19.30
C PHE A 251 12.73 4.96 -18.73
N GLN A 252 11.57 4.72 -18.13
CA GLN A 252 10.83 5.70 -17.36
C GLN A 252 10.73 5.24 -15.91
N THR A 253 11.07 6.14 -14.99
CA THR A 253 10.87 5.93 -13.55
C THR A 253 9.41 6.13 -13.19
N TYR A 254 8.80 5.09 -12.65
CA TYR A 254 7.48 5.14 -12.03
C TYR A 254 7.66 5.24 -10.52
N GLN A 255 7.17 6.33 -9.95
CA GLN A 255 7.34 6.63 -8.53
C GLN A 255 6.16 6.05 -7.74
N PHE A 256 6.47 5.26 -6.71
CA PHE A 256 5.53 4.68 -5.78
C PHE A 256 6.08 4.74 -4.35
N SER A 257 5.16 4.90 -3.40
CA SER A 257 5.47 4.83 -1.98
C SER A 257 4.94 3.53 -1.36
N ILE A 258 5.59 3.08 -0.29
CA ILE A 258 5.14 1.95 0.54
C ILE A 258 4.23 2.39 1.69
N ASN A 259 3.91 3.67 1.81
CA ASN A 259 3.10 4.22 2.92
C ASN A 259 1.74 3.52 3.03
N GLY A 260 1.02 3.34 1.91
CA GLY A 260 -0.24 2.59 1.89
C GLY A 260 -0.10 1.11 2.22
N LEU A 261 0.97 0.46 1.73
CA LEU A 261 1.27 -0.95 2.08
C LEU A 261 1.53 -1.11 3.57
N PHE A 262 2.26 -0.17 4.17
CA PHE A 262 2.56 -0.20 5.59
C PHE A 262 1.30 0.05 6.43
N ALA A 263 0.47 1.01 6.04
CA ALA A 263 -0.81 1.26 6.69
C ALA A 263 -1.73 0.02 6.64
N ALA A 264 -1.88 -0.62 5.48
CA ALA A 264 -2.70 -1.83 5.37
C ALA A 264 -2.11 -3.03 6.12
N SER A 265 -0.78 -3.21 6.11
CA SER A 265 -0.12 -4.27 6.89
C SER A 265 -0.37 -4.11 8.39
N LEU A 266 -0.39 -2.87 8.89
CA LEU A 266 -0.80 -2.57 10.27
C LEU A 266 -2.31 -2.76 10.48
N GLY A 267 -3.14 -2.48 9.49
CA GLY A 267 -4.56 -2.85 9.48
C GLY A 267 -4.77 -4.35 9.70
N SER A 268 -4.03 -5.19 8.97
CA SER A 268 -4.00 -6.65 9.17
C SER A 268 -3.51 -7.04 10.56
N PHE A 269 -2.47 -6.39 11.07
CA PHE A 269 -1.98 -6.59 12.45
C PHE A 269 -3.05 -6.28 13.50
N LEU A 270 -3.83 -5.21 13.30
CA LEU A 270 -4.93 -4.83 14.18
C LEU A 270 -6.15 -5.75 14.04
N GLY A 271 -6.17 -6.60 13.01
CA GLY A 271 -7.12 -7.69 12.82
C GLY A 271 -8.13 -7.49 11.69
N LEU A 272 -7.98 -6.42 10.89
CA LEU A 272 -8.79 -6.23 9.71
C LEU A 272 -8.46 -7.31 8.65
N PRO A 273 -9.46 -7.91 8.00
CA PRO A 273 -9.23 -8.79 6.86
C PRO A 273 -9.00 -7.99 5.57
N ASP A 274 -8.44 -8.65 4.56
CA ASP A 274 -8.47 -8.13 3.18
C ASP A 274 -9.93 -8.02 2.71
N LEU A 275 -10.33 -6.86 2.18
CA LEU A 275 -11.66 -6.57 1.64
C LEU A 275 -11.69 -6.52 0.10
N PHE A 276 -10.61 -6.99 -0.54
CA PHE A 276 -10.53 -7.28 -1.96
C PHE A 276 -10.48 -8.79 -2.21
N ASN A 277 -10.62 -9.23 -3.47
CA ASN A 277 -10.49 -10.64 -3.80
C ASN A 277 -9.03 -11.07 -3.73
N THR A 278 -8.62 -11.75 -2.66
CA THR A 278 -7.22 -12.18 -2.45
C THR A 278 -6.70 -13.19 -3.48
N LYS A 279 -7.59 -13.89 -4.21
CA LYS A 279 -7.18 -14.84 -5.27
C LYS A 279 -6.90 -14.14 -6.60
N THR A 280 -7.72 -13.14 -6.93
CA THR A 280 -7.63 -12.42 -8.21
C THR A 280 -6.99 -11.05 -8.09
N GLY A 281 -6.77 -10.55 -6.86
CA GLY A 281 -6.38 -9.19 -6.51
C GLY A 281 -7.37 -8.10 -6.94
N SER A 282 -8.56 -8.49 -7.39
CA SER A 282 -9.57 -7.54 -7.86
C SER A 282 -10.19 -6.79 -6.70
N THR A 283 -10.35 -5.48 -6.87
CA THR A 283 -10.97 -4.59 -5.87
C THR A 283 -12.36 -5.08 -5.47
N GLY A 284 -12.65 -5.00 -4.16
CA GLY A 284 -13.94 -5.36 -3.59
C GLY A 284 -14.70 -4.13 -3.10
N ILE A 285 -14.12 -3.38 -2.16
CA ILE A 285 -14.73 -2.16 -1.62
C ILE A 285 -14.27 -0.89 -2.34
N GLY A 286 -13.30 -0.98 -3.24
CA GLY A 286 -12.76 0.19 -3.92
C GLY A 286 -12.01 1.12 -2.98
N GLN A 287 -11.79 2.36 -3.42
CA GLN A 287 -11.09 3.39 -2.65
C GLN A 287 -11.96 4.09 -1.62
N PHE A 288 -12.74 3.29 -0.90
CA PHE A 288 -13.64 3.75 0.15
C PHE A 288 -13.29 3.16 1.52
N GLY A 289 -12.25 2.34 1.64
CA GLY A 289 -11.74 1.83 2.92
C GLY A 289 -10.30 1.35 2.80
N LEU A 290 -9.62 1.10 3.91
CA LEU A 290 -8.17 0.86 3.92
C LEU A 290 -7.80 -0.47 3.27
N MET A 291 -8.54 -1.54 3.57
CA MET A 291 -8.17 -2.91 3.23
C MET A 291 -8.55 -3.34 1.81
N ASP A 292 -8.33 -2.47 0.82
CA ASP A 292 -8.51 -2.77 -0.60
C ASP A 292 -7.24 -2.44 -1.40
N GLY A 293 -6.87 -3.29 -2.36
CA GLY A 293 -5.69 -3.05 -3.18
C GLY A 293 -5.72 -1.71 -3.93
N ALA A 294 -6.91 -1.23 -4.34
CA ALA A 294 -7.04 0.08 -4.97
C ALA A 294 -6.75 1.23 -3.97
N SER A 295 -7.11 1.06 -2.69
CA SER A 295 -6.84 2.02 -1.61
C SER A 295 -5.38 2.07 -1.23
N ILE A 296 -4.75 0.91 -1.11
CA ILE A 296 -3.35 0.76 -0.71
C ILE A 296 -2.41 1.50 -1.68
N PHE A 297 -2.75 1.52 -2.97
CA PHE A 297 -1.99 2.22 -4.01
C PHE A 297 -2.63 3.53 -4.49
N ALA A 298 -3.58 4.09 -3.73
CA ALA A 298 -4.13 5.41 -4.05
C ALA A 298 -3.01 6.46 -4.14
N TYR A 299 -3.05 7.31 -5.17
CA TYR A 299 -1.98 8.28 -5.47
C TYR A 299 -0.58 7.64 -5.50
N ASN A 300 -0.45 6.48 -6.15
CA ASN A 300 0.79 5.70 -6.19
C ASN A 300 1.30 5.26 -4.80
N GLY A 301 0.38 5.03 -3.86
CA GLY A 301 0.67 4.49 -2.53
C GLY A 301 1.18 5.51 -1.51
N ILE A 302 1.20 6.80 -1.83
CA ILE A 302 1.67 7.84 -0.90
C ILE A 302 0.80 7.92 0.36
N PHE A 303 -0.52 7.71 0.23
CA PHE A 303 -1.43 7.55 1.36
C PHE A 303 -2.75 6.89 0.93
N PRO A 304 -3.30 5.96 1.73
CA PRO A 304 -4.62 5.40 1.50
C PRO A 304 -5.74 6.31 2.06
N PRO A 305 -7.01 6.11 1.64
CA PRO A 305 -8.15 6.71 2.31
C PRO A 305 -8.28 6.23 3.76
N GLU A 306 -9.13 6.88 4.55
CA GLU A 306 -9.45 6.37 5.88
C GLU A 306 -10.16 5.00 5.81
N PRO A 307 -10.12 4.20 6.88
CA PRO A 307 -10.93 2.99 6.96
C PRO A 307 -12.42 3.32 6.90
N ASN A 308 -13.20 2.46 6.25
CA ASN A 308 -14.65 2.59 6.12
C ASN A 308 -15.38 2.42 7.45
N ALA A 309 -16.68 2.73 7.43
CA ALA A 309 -17.56 2.58 8.59
C ALA A 309 -17.47 1.20 9.28
N TRP A 310 -17.38 0.11 8.52
CA TRP A 310 -17.28 -1.24 9.07
C TRP A 310 -15.91 -1.48 9.71
N GLU A 311 -14.82 -1.11 9.04
CA GLU A 311 -13.45 -1.25 9.56
C GLU A 311 -13.28 -0.45 10.88
N LYS A 312 -13.73 0.81 10.91
CA LYS A 312 -13.70 1.64 12.12
C LYS A 312 -14.56 1.06 13.25
N MET A 313 -15.77 0.56 12.94
CA MET A 313 -16.63 -0.09 13.93
C MET A 313 -16.00 -1.37 14.47
N PHE A 314 -15.40 -2.18 13.60
CA PHE A 314 -14.73 -3.42 13.95
C PHE A 314 -13.57 -3.19 14.93
N LEU A 315 -12.76 -2.16 14.68
CA LEU A 315 -11.64 -1.78 15.54
C LEU A 315 -12.07 -1.03 16.81
N GLY A 316 -13.37 -0.79 17.01
CA GLY A 316 -13.89 -0.04 18.15
C GLY A 316 -13.65 1.47 18.08
N TRP A 317 -13.23 1.99 16.92
CA TRP A 317 -12.95 3.41 16.71
C TRP A 317 -14.19 4.26 16.52
N LEU A 318 -15.33 3.64 16.21
CA LEU A 318 -16.63 4.30 16.25
C LEU A 318 -17.72 3.36 16.74
N THR A 319 -18.80 3.95 17.25
CA THR A 319 -20.03 3.24 17.62
C THR A 319 -21.16 3.79 16.75
N PRO A 320 -21.74 2.98 15.84
CA PRO A 320 -22.80 3.47 14.98
C PRO A 320 -24.07 3.84 15.76
N VAL A 321 -24.78 4.85 15.29
CA VAL A 321 -26.10 5.26 15.81
C VAL A 321 -27.16 4.32 15.25
N PRO A 322 -27.87 3.52 16.08
CA PRO A 322 -28.93 2.65 15.59
C PRO A 322 -30.12 3.49 15.09
N VAL A 323 -30.64 3.12 13.93
CA VAL A 323 -31.86 3.71 13.36
C VAL A 323 -32.99 2.71 13.56
N GLU A 324 -33.97 3.07 14.37
CA GLU A 324 -35.19 2.28 14.53
C GLU A 324 -36.13 2.48 13.32
N HIS A 325 -36.97 1.48 13.01
CA HIS A 325 -37.84 1.41 11.82
C HIS A 325 -38.89 2.54 11.68
N SER A 326 -38.86 3.57 12.51
CA SER A 326 -39.74 4.73 12.39
C SER A 326 -39.25 5.69 11.29
N ARG A 327 -40.19 6.46 10.70
CA ARG A 327 -39.89 7.45 9.65
C ARG A 327 -39.11 8.63 10.23
N SER A 328 -37.80 8.50 10.37
CA SER A 328 -36.90 9.59 10.76
C SER A 328 -36.20 10.15 9.53
N ASN A 329 -36.28 11.47 9.33
CA ASN A 329 -35.32 12.16 8.47
C ASN A 329 -33.97 12.15 9.17
N LEU A 330 -32.96 11.50 8.57
CA LEU A 330 -31.60 11.45 9.10
C LEU A 330 -30.77 12.58 8.48
N SER A 331 -30.08 13.34 9.32
CA SER A 331 -29.02 14.26 8.86
C SER A 331 -27.73 13.46 8.79
N VAL A 332 -27.12 13.37 7.60
CA VAL A 332 -25.86 12.64 7.40
C VAL A 332 -24.75 13.67 7.14
N PRO A 333 -24.17 14.27 8.20
CA PRO A 333 -23.09 15.24 8.05
C PRO A 333 -21.86 14.56 7.42
N ALA A 334 -21.02 15.33 6.75
CA ALA A 334 -19.74 14.83 6.30
C ALA A 334 -18.91 14.29 7.49
N ALA A 335 -18.15 13.24 7.25
CA ALA A 335 -17.14 12.68 8.12
C ALA A 335 -15.75 13.19 7.72
N GLY A 336 -14.73 12.87 8.52
CA GLY A 336 -13.34 13.22 8.22
C GLY A 336 -12.98 14.67 8.60
N PHE A 337 -13.75 15.29 9.49
CA PHE A 337 -13.39 16.60 10.06
C PHE A 337 -12.20 16.51 11.03
N HIS A 338 -11.94 15.32 11.59
CA HIS A 338 -10.93 15.07 12.62
C HIS A 338 -10.98 16.05 13.80
N ASP A 339 -12.17 16.58 14.08
CA ASP A 339 -12.47 17.44 15.22
C ASP A 339 -13.19 16.60 16.29
N PRO A 340 -12.60 16.43 17.49
CA PRO A 340 -13.27 15.71 18.57
C PRO A 340 -14.64 16.28 18.97
N SER A 341 -14.92 17.55 18.66
CA SER A 341 -16.21 18.20 18.89
C SER A 341 -17.27 17.88 17.84
N VAL A 342 -16.86 17.32 16.69
CA VAL A 342 -17.72 16.90 15.57
C VAL A 342 -17.37 15.47 15.18
N PRO A 343 -17.80 14.46 15.95
CA PRO A 343 -17.47 13.07 15.66
C PRO A 343 -18.11 12.59 14.36
N ASP A 344 -17.38 11.75 13.63
CA ASP A 344 -17.92 11.03 12.48
C ASP A 344 -19.22 10.32 12.86
N THR A 345 -20.27 10.55 12.07
CA THR A 345 -21.58 9.93 12.28
C THR A 345 -21.79 8.80 11.29
N VAL A 346 -21.92 7.58 11.83
CA VAL A 346 -22.32 6.39 11.07
C VAL A 346 -23.66 5.91 11.60
N TYR A 347 -24.64 5.76 10.72
CA TYR A 347 -25.93 5.17 11.08
C TYR A 347 -25.93 3.66 10.80
N LYS A 348 -26.54 2.89 11.71
CA LYS A 348 -26.76 1.45 11.53
C LYS A 348 -28.25 1.16 11.38
N ILE A 349 -28.63 0.64 10.23
CA ILE A 349 -30.01 0.28 9.90
C ILE A 349 -30.11 -1.25 9.93
N PRO A 350 -30.73 -1.86 10.96
CA PRO A 350 -30.82 -3.31 11.07
C PRO A 350 -31.76 -3.92 10.02
N ILE A 351 -31.34 -5.04 9.43
CA ILE A 351 -32.18 -5.93 8.60
C ILE A 351 -32.52 -7.19 9.42
N SER A 352 -31.51 -7.77 10.08
CA SER A 352 -31.64 -8.92 10.98
C SER A 352 -30.60 -8.83 12.12
N SER A 353 -30.47 -9.88 12.92
CA SER A 353 -29.43 -9.96 13.96
C SER A 353 -28.00 -10.08 13.40
N SER A 354 -27.85 -10.48 12.14
CA SER A 354 -26.56 -10.66 11.46
C SER A 354 -26.39 -9.79 10.23
N GLU A 355 -27.40 -9.01 9.85
CA GLU A 355 -27.40 -8.27 8.59
C GLU A 355 -27.90 -6.84 8.81
N TYR A 356 -27.21 -5.85 8.24
CA TYR A 356 -27.55 -4.44 8.41
C TYR A 356 -26.88 -3.57 7.36
N PHE A 357 -27.38 -2.34 7.22
CA PHE A 357 -26.67 -1.28 6.51
C PHE A 357 -25.89 -0.39 7.48
N LEU A 358 -24.70 0.05 7.06
CA LEU A 358 -24.03 1.22 7.64
C LEU A 358 -24.10 2.37 6.65
N VAL A 359 -24.48 3.56 7.12
CA VAL A 359 -24.55 4.76 6.28
C VAL A 359 -23.58 5.80 6.83
N GLU A 360 -22.67 6.26 5.98
CA GLU A 360 -21.72 7.33 6.27
C GLU A 360 -21.68 8.32 5.11
N ASN A 361 -21.23 9.56 5.36
CA ASN A 361 -21.02 10.55 4.31
C ASN A 361 -19.56 10.99 4.33
N ARG A 362 -18.77 10.54 3.37
CA ARG A 362 -17.33 10.82 3.31
C ARG A 362 -17.05 11.72 2.13
N ASN A 363 -16.20 12.72 2.32
CA ASN A 363 -15.90 13.69 1.28
C ASN A 363 -14.41 13.95 1.27
N ARG A 364 -13.84 14.12 0.08
CA ARG A 364 -12.40 14.38 -0.06
C ARG A 364 -11.93 15.67 0.63
N ASN A 365 -12.80 16.69 0.66
CA ASN A 365 -12.49 18.04 1.13
C ASN A 365 -13.75 18.68 1.77
N PRO A 366 -14.23 18.17 2.92
CA PRO A 366 -15.50 18.59 3.50
C PRO A 366 -15.49 20.05 3.98
N LEU A 367 -14.31 20.59 4.30
CA LEU A 367 -14.13 21.98 4.75
C LEU A 367 -13.85 22.97 3.62
N GLY A 368 -13.60 22.49 2.40
CA GLY A 368 -13.21 23.35 1.28
C GLY A 368 -11.85 24.01 1.46
N THR A 369 -11.02 23.56 2.41
CA THR A 369 -9.72 24.16 2.75
C THR A 369 -8.58 23.62 1.91
N GLY A 370 -8.79 22.55 1.13
CA GLY A 370 -7.73 21.92 0.36
C GLY A 370 -6.97 20.88 1.18
N LEU A 371 -5.77 20.53 0.72
CA LEU A 371 -4.92 19.49 1.29
C LEU A 371 -3.57 20.07 1.69
N ASP A 372 -3.28 20.04 2.99
CA ASP A 372 -1.92 20.18 3.51
C ASP A 372 -1.25 18.82 3.63
N MET A 373 0.00 18.75 3.16
CA MET A 373 0.88 17.58 3.25
C MET A 373 2.22 18.00 3.85
N GLU A 374 2.76 17.17 4.75
CA GLU A 374 4.09 17.34 5.33
C GLU A 374 5.03 16.24 4.82
N PHE A 375 6.18 16.66 4.32
CA PHE A 375 7.23 15.80 3.78
C PHE A 375 8.50 15.96 4.60
N ALA A 376 9.29 14.90 4.67
CA ALA A 376 10.63 14.90 5.24
C ALA A 376 11.68 14.68 4.13
N GLY A 377 12.76 15.46 4.19
CA GLY A 377 13.95 15.30 3.35
C GLY A 377 14.90 14.23 3.89
N SER A 378 15.89 13.84 3.08
CA SER A 378 16.95 12.90 3.50
C SER A 378 17.89 13.47 4.57
N ASP A 379 17.84 14.78 4.82
CA ASP A 379 18.52 15.46 5.92
C ASP A 379 17.67 15.52 7.20
N GLY A 380 16.45 14.96 7.18
CA GLY A 380 15.49 14.99 8.28
C GLY A 380 14.74 16.31 8.41
N ALA A 381 14.98 17.31 7.55
CA ALA A 381 14.22 18.55 7.56
C ALA A 381 12.81 18.31 7.01
N THR A 382 11.80 18.85 7.69
CA THR A 382 10.41 18.78 7.21
C THR A 382 10.01 20.04 6.45
N PHE A 383 9.14 19.88 5.46
CA PHE A 383 8.53 20.97 4.71
C PHE A 383 7.09 20.63 4.36
N ARG A 384 6.28 21.67 4.15
CA ARG A 384 4.85 21.53 3.85
C ARG A 384 4.52 21.95 2.43
N ARG A 385 3.52 21.29 1.85
CA ARG A 385 2.90 21.69 0.58
C ARG A 385 1.39 21.73 0.74
N HIS A 386 0.80 22.73 0.11
CA HIS A 386 -0.63 22.96 0.13
C HIS A 386 -1.21 22.81 -1.29
N PHE A 387 -2.33 22.11 -1.41
CA PHE A 387 -3.05 21.91 -2.67
C PHE A 387 -4.52 22.28 -2.51
N ASN A 388 -4.98 23.28 -3.26
CA ASN A 388 -6.40 23.64 -3.27
C ASN A 388 -7.26 22.59 -3.98
N GLN A 389 -6.69 21.91 -4.97
CA GLN A 389 -7.32 20.91 -5.83
C GLN A 389 -6.25 20.12 -6.59
N ASP A 390 -6.67 19.12 -7.36
CA ASP A 390 -5.82 18.37 -8.30
C ASP A 390 -5.11 19.31 -9.28
N THR A 391 -3.84 19.04 -9.55
CA THR A 391 -3.02 19.82 -10.47
C THR A 391 -2.07 18.92 -11.26
N ALA A 392 -1.41 19.47 -12.28
CA ALA A 392 -0.34 18.75 -12.97
C ALA A 392 0.79 18.43 -11.98
N GLY A 393 1.23 17.17 -11.96
CA GLY A 393 2.21 16.69 -10.98
C GLY A 393 1.65 16.30 -9.61
N PHE A 394 0.36 16.57 -9.33
CA PHE A 394 -0.30 16.05 -8.13
C PHE A 394 -1.80 15.83 -8.37
N ARG A 395 -2.14 14.60 -8.72
CA ARG A 395 -3.49 14.05 -8.92
C ARG A 395 -3.39 12.52 -8.86
N TYR A 396 -4.53 11.85 -8.91
CA TYR A 396 -4.66 10.41 -8.67
C TYR A 396 -3.59 9.49 -9.32
N TYR A 397 -3.17 9.75 -10.57
CA TYR A 397 -2.17 8.93 -11.30
C TYR A 397 -0.83 9.65 -11.53
N ASP A 398 -0.62 10.79 -10.90
CA ASP A 398 0.51 11.68 -11.21
C ASP A 398 0.95 12.39 -9.93
N VAL A 399 2.03 11.86 -9.35
CA VAL A 399 2.71 12.42 -8.16
C VAL A 399 4.06 13.03 -8.52
N SER A 400 4.32 13.27 -9.81
CA SER A 400 5.64 13.69 -10.31
C SER A 400 6.07 15.10 -9.84
N GLY A 401 5.13 15.90 -9.36
CA GLY A 401 5.35 17.27 -8.87
C GLY A 401 5.66 17.38 -7.38
N ILE A 402 5.61 16.27 -6.63
CA ILE A 402 5.96 16.21 -5.21
C ILE A 402 7.25 15.41 -5.00
N HIS A 403 7.93 15.65 -3.87
CA HIS A 403 9.18 14.98 -3.54
C HIS A 403 9.40 14.88 -2.03
N GLY A 404 10.36 14.05 -1.62
CA GLY A 404 10.61 13.71 -0.22
C GLY A 404 9.70 12.58 0.27
N SER A 405 9.86 12.19 1.53
CA SER A 405 9.01 11.18 2.14
C SER A 405 7.80 11.83 2.80
N LEU A 406 6.60 11.47 2.35
CA LEU A 406 5.37 11.97 2.97
C LEU A 406 5.21 11.37 4.36
N VAL A 407 5.13 12.24 5.37
CA VAL A 407 5.00 11.85 6.79
C VAL A 407 3.67 12.29 7.40
N ASP A 408 2.97 13.25 6.79
CA ASP A 408 1.63 13.62 7.26
C ASP A 408 0.72 14.19 6.18
N VAL A 409 -0.59 14.00 6.36
CA VAL A 409 -1.67 14.51 5.52
C VAL A 409 -2.78 15.06 6.41
N SER A 410 -3.34 16.21 6.03
CA SER A 410 -4.47 16.84 6.74
C SER A 410 -5.80 16.10 6.59
N SER A 411 -6.04 15.48 5.43
CA SER A 411 -7.23 14.67 5.14
C SER A 411 -6.86 13.47 4.25
N TYR A 412 -6.95 12.26 4.78
CA TYR A 412 -6.67 11.04 4.04
C TYR A 412 -7.75 10.71 3.01
N ASP A 413 -8.97 11.19 3.23
CA ASP A 413 -10.09 11.06 2.29
C ASP A 413 -9.91 11.84 1.00
N TRP A 414 -8.84 12.64 0.88
CA TRP A 414 -8.38 13.14 -0.41
C TRP A 414 -8.13 12.02 -1.45
N ALA A 415 -7.86 10.80 -0.97
CA ALA A 415 -7.67 9.58 -1.75
C ALA A 415 -8.97 8.93 -2.25
N LEU A 416 -10.14 9.37 -1.80
CA LEU A 416 -11.43 8.82 -2.24
C LEU A 416 -11.62 8.97 -3.75
N ILE A 417 -12.17 7.93 -4.38
CA ILE A 417 -12.64 8.01 -5.76
C ILE A 417 -13.93 8.84 -5.85
N GLY A 418 -14.20 9.42 -7.02
CA GLY A 418 -15.43 10.14 -7.30
C GLY A 418 -15.48 10.65 -8.73
N GLU A 419 -16.10 11.80 -8.93
CA GLU A 419 -16.41 12.35 -10.25
C GLU A 419 -15.74 13.70 -10.48
N THR A 420 -15.49 14.01 -11.75
CA THR A 420 -15.07 15.36 -12.15
C THR A 420 -16.29 16.12 -12.61
N ASP A 421 -16.56 17.28 -12.01
CA ASP A 421 -17.69 18.11 -12.39
C ASP A 421 -17.46 18.84 -13.73
N GLY A 422 -18.48 19.55 -14.21
CA GLY A 422 -18.43 20.31 -15.47
C GLY A 422 -17.41 21.47 -15.48
N THR A 423 -16.82 21.82 -14.33
CA THR A 423 -15.76 22.83 -14.20
C THR A 423 -14.36 22.22 -14.23
N GLY A 424 -14.25 20.89 -14.25
CA GLY A 424 -12.98 20.16 -14.19
C GLY A 424 -12.50 19.90 -12.76
N LYS A 425 -13.32 20.19 -11.75
CA LYS A 425 -13.00 19.92 -10.34
C LYS A 425 -13.31 18.46 -10.01
N PHE A 426 -12.34 17.74 -9.46
CA PHE A 426 -12.56 16.38 -8.96
C PHE A 426 -13.14 16.43 -7.55
N ASP A 427 -14.29 15.78 -7.34
CA ASP A 427 -14.94 15.63 -6.05
C ASP A 427 -15.10 14.13 -5.74
N GLY A 428 -14.43 13.71 -4.66
CA GLY A 428 -14.32 12.33 -4.20
C GLY A 428 -15.22 12.07 -3.01
N GLY A 429 -15.78 10.86 -2.94
CA GLY A 429 -16.68 10.44 -1.87
C GLY A 429 -18.17 10.60 -2.20
N GLY A 430 -18.98 10.72 -1.15
CA GLY A 430 -20.43 10.81 -1.17
C GLY A 430 -21.05 10.11 0.04
N ILE A 431 -22.37 9.87 -0.04
CA ILE A 431 -23.06 9.02 0.92
C ILE A 431 -22.80 7.56 0.55
N LEU A 432 -22.11 6.84 1.43
CA LEU A 432 -21.79 5.43 1.27
C LEU A 432 -22.77 4.61 2.10
N ILE A 433 -23.35 3.58 1.48
CA ILE A 433 -24.25 2.63 2.12
C ILE A 433 -23.63 1.24 2.04
N TRP A 434 -23.10 0.77 3.16
CA TRP A 434 -22.44 -0.53 3.26
C TRP A 434 -23.45 -1.59 3.64
N HIS A 435 -23.58 -2.62 2.83
CA HIS A 435 -24.33 -3.82 3.19
C HIS A 435 -23.41 -4.79 3.93
N ILE A 436 -23.73 -5.10 5.19
CA ILE A 436 -22.94 -6.01 6.02
C ILE A 436 -23.76 -7.26 6.30
N ASP A 437 -23.19 -8.41 5.93
CA ASP A 437 -23.62 -9.73 6.38
C ASP A 437 -22.52 -10.35 7.24
N GLU A 438 -22.78 -10.39 8.55
CA GLU A 438 -21.88 -11.00 9.54
C GLU A 438 -21.62 -12.48 9.27
N ASN A 439 -22.46 -13.19 8.50
CA ASN A 439 -22.18 -14.59 8.17
C ASN A 439 -21.12 -14.75 7.06
N VAL A 440 -20.85 -13.68 6.30
CA VAL A 440 -19.83 -13.65 5.26
C VAL A 440 -18.51 -13.11 5.80
N VAL A 441 -18.56 -12.13 6.70
CA VAL A 441 -17.37 -11.43 7.23
C VAL A 441 -16.84 -12.05 8.54
N ARG A 442 -17.48 -13.12 9.06
CA ARG A 442 -17.05 -13.84 10.28
C ARG A 442 -16.02 -14.93 10.04
#